data_AF-A0A9D1XUH7-F1
#
_entry.id   AF-A0A9D1XUH7-F1
#
_cell.length_a   1.000
_cell.length_b   1.000
_cell.length_c   1.000
_cell.angle_alpha   90.00
_cell.angle_beta   90.00
_cell.angle_gamma   90.00
#
_symmetry.space_group_name_H-M   'P 1'
#
loop_
_entity.id
_entity.type
_entity.pdbx_description
1 polymer ?
#
loop_
_entity_poly.entity_id
_entity_poly.type
_entity_poly.pdbx_seq_one_letter_code
_entity_poly.pdbx_strand_id
1 'polypeptide(L)'
;MSDLQENPVPATNQIVKNILLDQNDGDMRILFVGNSITRHGPKPDIGWELDCGMAASSPERDYVHVFAAGYSKIHPGAVYGILQVADFERGFYDFDIEKSYAEAINWKPNIVFMFFGANVSGEYDRSVENNRGESPKVRFGDRYDALRQGLDSGDTQFYHVEGYYLRPVLTAERRAVCEKHGDRWISLAGINDDAATHGLYNHPNDLGMRMIAERLLEAVEGN
;
A
#
# COMPACT_ATOMS: atom_id res chain seq x y z
N MET A 1 24.94 -10.33 6.09
CA MET A 1 23.77 -9.52 6.51
C MET A 1 22.64 -9.91 5.59
N SER A 2 21.43 -10.12 6.11
CA SER A 2 20.26 -10.35 5.25
C SER A 2 20.04 -9.13 4.37
N ASP A 3 19.71 -9.34 3.10
CA ASP A 3 19.27 -8.26 2.22
C ASP A 3 17.90 -7.79 2.72
N LEU A 4 17.85 -6.59 3.30
CA LEU A 4 16.62 -6.00 3.83
C LEU A 4 15.61 -5.68 2.71
N GLN A 5 16.08 -5.57 1.47
CA GLN A 5 15.27 -5.20 0.32
C GLN A 5 14.64 -6.41 -0.39
N GLU A 6 14.95 -7.63 0.07
CA GLU A 6 14.30 -8.85 -0.40
C GLU A 6 12.95 -9.05 0.31
N ASN A 7 11.90 -9.29 -0.47
CA ASN A 7 10.60 -9.74 0.04
C ASN A 7 10.49 -11.27 -0.11
N PRO A 8 10.69 -12.06 0.97
CA PRO A 8 10.66 -13.51 0.90
C PRO A 8 9.23 -14.10 0.96
N VAL A 9 8.19 -13.28 1.16
CA VAL A 9 6.81 -13.77 1.30
C VAL A 9 6.21 -14.02 -0.08
N PRO A 10 5.67 -15.23 -0.35
CA PRO A 10 4.96 -15.48 -1.60
C PRO A 10 3.82 -14.49 -1.80
N ALA A 11 3.79 -13.88 -2.97
CA ALA A 11 2.76 -12.92 -3.33
C ALA A 11 1.37 -13.57 -3.53
N THR A 12 1.26 -14.90 -3.56
CA THR A 12 0.01 -15.65 -3.80
C THR A 12 -0.67 -16.09 -2.52
N ASN A 13 -2.02 -16.20 -2.58
CA ASN A 13 -2.87 -16.65 -1.48
C ASN A 13 -2.62 -15.88 -0.18
N GLN A 14 -2.45 -14.55 -0.29
CA GLN A 14 -2.24 -13.68 0.87
C GLN A 14 -3.55 -13.39 1.62
N ILE A 15 -4.67 -13.44 0.92
CA ILE A 15 -5.98 -13.19 1.50
C ILE A 15 -7.12 -13.87 0.73
N VAL A 16 -8.24 -14.12 1.43
CA VAL A 16 -9.47 -14.65 0.81
C VAL A 16 -10.36 -13.54 0.26
N LYS A 17 -10.49 -12.42 0.99
CA LYS A 17 -11.20 -11.21 0.55
C LYS A 17 -10.25 -10.03 0.54
N ASN A 18 -10.04 -9.46 -0.64
CA ASN A 18 -9.17 -8.31 -0.93
C ASN A 18 -9.67 -7.00 -0.32
N ILE A 19 -10.95 -6.90 0.07
CA ILE A 19 -11.56 -5.67 0.56
C ILE A 19 -12.12 -5.87 1.97
N LEU A 20 -11.68 -5.02 2.90
CA LEU A 20 -12.24 -4.87 4.23
C LEU A 20 -12.65 -3.40 4.39
N LEU A 21 -13.93 -3.13 4.58
CA LEU A 21 -14.44 -1.76 4.80
C LEU A 21 -15.15 -1.74 6.14
N ASP A 22 -14.92 -0.69 6.93
CA ASP A 22 -15.77 -0.40 8.08
C ASP A 22 -17.23 -0.26 7.60
N GLN A 23 -18.15 -0.81 8.37
CA GLN A 23 -19.59 -0.81 8.09
C GLN A 23 -20.28 0.45 8.61
N ASN A 24 -19.59 1.25 9.42
CA ASN A 24 -20.08 2.52 9.93
C ASN A 24 -20.10 3.58 8.81
N ASP A 25 -21.14 4.41 8.81
CA ASP A 25 -21.29 5.53 7.89
C ASP A 25 -20.58 6.77 8.44
N GLY A 26 -19.24 6.73 8.42
CA GLY A 26 -18.40 7.86 8.81
C GLY A 26 -18.40 8.97 7.75
N ASP A 27 -18.28 10.22 8.21
CA ASP A 27 -18.16 11.41 7.36
C ASP A 27 -16.76 11.58 6.76
N MET A 28 -15.77 10.87 7.31
CA MET A 28 -14.41 10.80 6.81
C MET A 28 -14.00 9.34 6.57
N ARG A 29 -13.85 8.95 5.31
CA ARG A 29 -13.48 7.60 4.87
C ARG A 29 -12.03 7.54 4.41
N ILE A 30 -11.25 6.68 5.05
CA ILE A 30 -9.81 6.53 4.80
C ILE A 30 -9.54 5.15 4.24
N LEU A 31 -9.06 5.06 3.00
CA LEU A 31 -8.75 3.79 2.35
C LEU A 31 -7.23 3.58 2.30
N PHE A 32 -6.79 2.47 2.87
CA PHE A 32 -5.42 1.97 2.76
C PHE A 32 -5.34 0.98 1.61
N VAL A 33 -4.73 1.40 0.51
CA VAL A 33 -4.48 0.55 -0.66
C VAL A 33 -3.07 0.01 -0.55
N GLY A 34 -2.91 -1.30 -0.38
CA GLY A 34 -1.60 -1.87 -0.13
C GLY A 34 -1.52 -3.38 -0.29
N ASN A 35 -0.44 -3.98 0.18
CA ASN A 35 -0.20 -5.42 0.03
C ASN A 35 -0.05 -6.12 1.39
N SER A 36 0.79 -7.16 1.51
CA SER A 36 0.98 -7.91 2.76
C SER A 36 1.42 -7.03 3.94
N ILE A 37 2.14 -5.93 3.68
CA ILE A 37 2.51 -4.95 4.72
C ILE A 37 1.25 -4.30 5.32
N THR A 38 0.21 -4.09 4.51
CA THR A 38 -1.06 -3.50 4.94
C THR A 38 -1.98 -4.53 5.58
N ARG A 39 -2.12 -5.70 4.94
CA ARG A 39 -2.90 -6.81 5.48
C ARG A 39 -2.50 -8.11 4.80
N HIS A 40 -2.23 -9.12 5.61
CA HIS A 40 -2.06 -10.50 5.20
C HIS A 40 -2.92 -11.38 6.11
N GLY A 41 -3.80 -12.21 5.52
CA GLY A 41 -4.62 -13.15 6.29
C GLY A 41 -3.78 -14.31 6.84
N PRO A 42 -4.31 -15.13 7.76
CA PRO A 42 -3.56 -16.23 8.35
C PRO A 42 -3.01 -17.20 7.28
N LYS A 43 -1.75 -17.59 7.43
CA LYS A 43 -1.03 -18.57 6.61
C LYS A 43 -0.14 -19.45 7.49
N PRO A 44 -0.72 -20.46 8.16
CA PRO A 44 -0.01 -21.33 9.10
C PRO A 44 1.22 -22.03 8.50
N ASP A 45 1.20 -22.32 7.19
CA ASP A 45 2.31 -22.97 6.47
C ASP A 45 3.62 -22.16 6.52
N ILE A 46 3.56 -20.85 6.76
CA ILE A 46 4.73 -19.99 6.95
C ILE A 46 4.87 -19.48 8.39
N GLY A 47 4.01 -19.93 9.31
CA GLY A 47 3.99 -19.51 10.71
C GLY A 47 3.29 -18.18 10.98
N TRP A 48 2.43 -17.70 10.06
CA TRP A 48 1.66 -16.48 10.23
C TRP A 48 0.22 -16.79 10.63
N GLU A 49 -0.20 -16.38 11.83
CA GLU A 49 -1.52 -16.73 12.39
C GLU A 49 -2.48 -15.53 12.50
N LEU A 50 -2.01 -14.32 12.19
CA LEU A 50 -2.77 -13.07 12.36
C LEU A 50 -3.46 -12.65 11.05
N ASP A 51 -4.45 -11.76 11.17
CA ASP A 51 -5.09 -11.06 10.05
C ASP A 51 -4.87 -9.55 10.20
N CYS A 52 -3.67 -9.10 9.88
CA CYS A 52 -3.22 -7.72 10.03
C CYS A 52 -2.00 -7.45 9.13
N GLY A 53 -1.40 -6.27 9.23
CA GLY A 53 -0.13 -5.98 8.55
C GLY A 53 0.96 -6.98 8.92
N MET A 54 1.58 -7.62 7.92
CA MET A 54 2.52 -8.71 8.14
C MET A 54 3.74 -8.26 8.94
N ALA A 55 4.18 -9.12 9.88
CA ALA A 55 5.23 -8.88 10.87
C ALA A 55 4.90 -7.90 12.02
N ALA A 56 3.70 -7.32 12.06
CA ALA A 56 3.16 -6.78 13.30
C ALA A 56 2.90 -7.92 14.30
N SER A 57 3.15 -7.68 15.58
CA SER A 57 2.93 -8.69 16.64
C SER A 57 1.46 -8.83 17.04
N SER A 58 0.60 -7.89 16.63
CA SER A 58 -0.84 -7.88 16.86
C SER A 58 -1.52 -6.89 15.89
N PRO A 59 -2.83 -7.02 15.62
CA PRO A 59 -3.57 -6.05 14.80
C PRO A 59 -3.41 -4.61 15.28
N GLU A 60 -3.47 -4.37 16.59
CA GLU A 60 -3.35 -3.03 17.19
C GLU A 60 -1.99 -2.36 16.98
N ARG A 61 -1.00 -3.12 16.48
CA ARG A 61 0.37 -2.65 16.22
C ARG A 61 0.72 -2.58 14.75
N ASP A 62 -0.19 -2.95 13.84
CA ASP A 62 0.03 -2.66 12.42
C ASP A 62 -0.20 -1.17 12.14
N TYR A 63 0.35 -0.69 11.02
CA TYR A 63 0.32 0.75 10.75
C TYR A 63 -1.09 1.28 10.48
N VAL A 64 -2.02 0.43 10.01
CA VAL A 64 -3.40 0.83 9.71
C VAL A 64 -4.15 1.13 11.00
N HIS A 65 -4.08 0.22 11.97
CA HIS A 65 -4.74 0.37 13.27
C HIS A 65 -4.07 1.46 14.12
N VAL A 66 -2.74 1.56 14.09
CA VAL A 66 -2.02 2.65 14.77
C VAL A 66 -2.42 4.01 14.18
N PHE A 67 -2.49 4.12 12.85
CA PHE A 67 -2.99 5.34 12.20
C PHE A 67 -4.43 5.62 12.60
N ALA A 68 -5.34 4.64 12.50
CA ALA A 68 -6.76 4.84 12.81
C ALA A 68 -6.97 5.29 14.28
N ALA A 69 -6.22 4.72 15.21
CA ALA A 69 -6.24 5.12 16.62
C ALA A 69 -5.67 6.54 16.85
N GLY A 70 -4.70 6.98 16.05
CA GLY A 70 -4.20 8.36 16.08
C GLY A 70 -5.19 9.34 15.47
N TYR A 71 -5.63 9.06 14.24
CA TYR A 71 -6.48 9.93 13.44
C TYR A 71 -7.87 10.13 14.05
N SER A 72 -8.45 9.10 14.69
CA SER A 72 -9.73 9.22 15.39
C SER A 72 -9.71 10.21 16.56
N LYS A 73 -8.54 10.58 17.10
CA LYS A 73 -8.42 11.65 18.11
C LYS A 73 -8.65 13.04 17.51
N ILE A 74 -8.37 13.18 16.22
CA ILE A 74 -8.50 14.41 15.43
C ILE A 74 -9.89 14.44 14.77
N HIS A 75 -10.33 13.28 14.26
CA HIS A 75 -11.58 13.10 13.55
C HIS A 75 -12.37 11.91 14.13
N PRO A 76 -13.11 12.08 15.24
CA PRO A 76 -13.78 10.97 15.93
C PRO A 76 -14.80 10.16 15.11
N GLY A 77 -15.34 10.75 14.04
CA GLY A 77 -16.26 10.08 13.10
C GLY A 77 -15.57 9.36 11.95
N ALA A 78 -14.23 9.38 11.88
CA ALA A 78 -13.50 8.77 10.78
C ALA A 78 -13.59 7.24 10.82
N VAL A 79 -13.79 6.67 9.64
CA VAL A 79 -13.83 5.23 9.41
C VAL A 79 -12.74 4.85 8.41
N TYR A 80 -12.26 3.61 8.48
CA TYR A 80 -11.20 3.15 7.59
C TYR A 80 -11.59 1.90 6.80
N GLY A 81 -10.87 1.69 5.70
CA GLY A 81 -10.95 0.50 4.88
C GLY A 81 -9.57 0.08 4.41
N ILE A 82 -9.43 -1.20 4.07
CA ILE A 82 -8.25 -1.80 3.47
C ILE A 82 -8.64 -2.39 2.12
N LEU A 83 -7.90 -1.99 1.09
CA LEU A 83 -7.91 -2.62 -0.22
C LEU A 83 -6.54 -3.29 -0.44
N GLN A 84 -6.53 -4.62 -0.36
CA GLN A 84 -5.35 -5.45 -0.61
C GLN A 84 -5.21 -5.71 -2.11
N VAL A 85 -4.06 -5.34 -2.70
CA VAL A 85 -3.86 -5.30 -4.15
C VAL A 85 -2.76 -6.22 -4.66
N ALA A 86 -2.39 -7.28 -3.93
CA ALA A 86 -1.35 -8.20 -4.39
C ALA A 86 -1.68 -8.86 -5.73
N ASP A 87 -2.96 -9.17 -5.98
CA ASP A 87 -3.39 -9.75 -7.26
C ASP A 87 -3.22 -8.77 -8.41
N PHE A 88 -3.53 -7.49 -8.18
CA PHE A 88 -3.28 -6.42 -9.14
C PHE A 88 -1.77 -6.23 -9.39
N GLU A 89 -0.93 -6.21 -8.35
CA GLU A 89 0.52 -6.06 -8.51
C GLU A 89 1.13 -7.16 -9.40
N ARG A 90 0.66 -8.41 -9.24
CA ARG A 90 1.14 -9.55 -10.04
C ARG A 90 0.57 -9.55 -11.46
N GLY A 91 -0.67 -9.08 -11.64
CA GLY A 91 -1.44 -9.19 -12.87
C GLY A 91 -1.73 -7.86 -13.56
N PHE A 92 -1.00 -6.79 -13.27
CA PHE A 92 -1.41 -5.43 -13.66
C PHE A 92 -1.65 -5.23 -15.17
N TYR A 93 -1.02 -6.04 -16.02
CA TYR A 93 -1.12 -5.98 -17.47
C TYR A 93 -2.57 -5.99 -17.99
N ASP A 94 -3.41 -6.88 -17.46
CA ASP A 94 -4.77 -7.12 -17.90
C ASP A 94 -5.80 -7.14 -16.75
N PHE A 95 -5.37 -6.82 -15.52
CA PHE A 95 -6.23 -6.81 -14.34
C PHE A 95 -7.48 -5.94 -14.54
N ASP A 96 -8.67 -6.47 -14.26
CA ASP A 96 -9.92 -5.72 -14.35
C ASP A 96 -10.16 -4.95 -13.04
N ILE A 97 -9.70 -3.70 -12.98
CA ILE A 97 -9.76 -2.83 -11.79
C ILE A 97 -11.21 -2.55 -11.40
N GLU A 98 -12.02 -2.10 -12.36
CA GLU A 98 -13.40 -1.67 -12.12
C GLU A 98 -14.23 -2.81 -11.54
N LYS A 99 -14.12 -4.01 -12.11
CA LYS A 99 -14.85 -5.17 -11.62
C LYS A 99 -14.30 -5.68 -10.29
N SER A 100 -12.98 -5.82 -10.17
CA SER A 100 -12.37 -6.49 -9.02
C SER A 100 -12.38 -5.63 -7.76
N TYR A 101 -12.40 -4.29 -7.92
CA TYR A 101 -12.36 -3.33 -6.82
C TYR A 101 -13.60 -2.42 -6.76
N ALA A 102 -14.71 -2.84 -7.38
CA ALA A 102 -15.97 -2.12 -7.37
C ALA A 102 -16.45 -1.71 -5.97
N GLU A 103 -16.30 -2.58 -4.95
CA GLU A 103 -16.69 -2.25 -3.57
C GLU A 103 -15.90 -1.04 -3.04
N ALA A 104 -14.58 -0.99 -3.25
CA ALA A 104 -13.73 0.11 -2.79
C ALA A 104 -13.98 1.40 -3.57
N ILE A 105 -14.19 1.30 -4.89
CA ILE A 105 -14.56 2.42 -5.76
C ILE A 105 -15.89 3.04 -5.32
N ASN A 106 -16.92 2.21 -5.12
CA ASN A 106 -18.24 2.66 -4.70
C ASN A 106 -18.29 3.17 -3.25
N TRP A 107 -17.27 2.85 -2.45
CA TRP A 107 -17.16 3.33 -1.07
C TRP A 107 -16.79 4.82 -0.98
N LYS A 108 -16.25 5.40 -2.06
CA LYS A 108 -15.92 6.84 -2.20
C LYS A 108 -15.05 7.37 -1.06
N PRO A 109 -13.79 6.93 -0.96
CA PRO A 109 -12.90 7.39 0.09
C PRO A 109 -12.60 8.89 -0.02
N ASN A 110 -12.50 9.57 1.12
CA ASN A 110 -12.04 10.96 1.21
C ASN A 110 -10.51 11.05 1.21
N ILE A 111 -9.84 10.07 1.82
CA ILE A 111 -8.39 9.97 1.87
C ILE A 111 -7.98 8.57 1.37
N VAL A 112 -6.98 8.51 0.50
CA VAL A 112 -6.41 7.26 0.00
C VAL A 112 -4.90 7.25 0.20
N PHE A 113 -4.40 6.24 0.92
CA PHE A 113 -2.97 5.94 0.97
C PHE A 113 -2.65 4.82 -0.01
N MET A 114 -1.78 5.09 -0.98
CA MET A 114 -1.31 4.12 -1.97
C MET A 114 0.08 3.62 -1.58
N PHE A 115 0.15 2.44 -0.94
CA PHE A 115 1.37 1.83 -0.42
C PHE A 115 1.56 0.39 -0.97
N PHE A 116 1.89 0.29 -2.26
CA PHE A 116 2.12 -0.97 -2.95
C PHE A 116 3.09 -0.83 -4.14
N GLY A 117 3.47 -1.96 -4.70
CA GLY A 117 4.44 -2.16 -5.78
C GLY A 117 5.39 -3.36 -5.52
N ALA A 118 5.45 -3.84 -4.27
CA ALA A 118 6.39 -4.88 -3.85
C ALA A 118 6.18 -6.23 -4.56
N ASN A 119 4.95 -6.55 -4.95
CA ASN A 119 4.64 -7.83 -5.61
C ASN A 119 4.71 -7.77 -7.15
N VAL A 120 5.07 -6.61 -7.73
CA VAL A 120 5.34 -6.52 -9.17
C VAL A 120 6.63 -7.28 -9.46
N SER A 121 6.60 -8.17 -10.46
CA SER A 121 7.75 -9.00 -10.84
C SER A 121 9.01 -8.17 -11.05
N GLY A 122 10.15 -8.61 -10.52
CA GLY A 122 11.44 -7.98 -10.80
C GLY A 122 11.87 -8.08 -12.28
N GLU A 123 11.24 -8.96 -13.07
CA GLU A 123 11.43 -8.99 -14.52
C GLU A 123 10.91 -7.72 -15.20
N TYR A 124 9.87 -7.09 -14.65
CA TYR A 124 9.35 -5.84 -15.17
C TYR A 124 10.43 -4.74 -15.11
N ASP A 125 11.04 -4.55 -13.94
CA ASP A 125 12.11 -3.55 -13.76
C ASP A 125 13.27 -3.80 -14.73
N ARG A 126 13.75 -5.06 -14.78
CA ARG A 126 14.81 -5.44 -15.72
C ARG A 126 14.42 -5.16 -17.17
N SER A 127 13.16 -5.38 -17.55
CA SER A 127 12.69 -5.11 -18.91
C SER A 127 12.70 -3.62 -19.24
N VAL A 128 12.28 -2.76 -18.31
CA VAL A 128 12.29 -1.29 -18.49
C VAL A 128 13.72 -0.76 -18.53
N GLU A 129 14.60 -1.26 -17.66
CA GLU A 129 15.99 -0.83 -17.59
C GLU A 129 16.84 -1.25 -18.80
N ASN A 130 16.55 -2.41 -19.39
CA ASN A 130 17.26 -2.93 -20.57
C ASN A 130 16.75 -2.32 -21.87
N ASN A 131 15.47 -1.95 -21.94
CA ASN A 131 14.83 -1.42 -23.15
C ASN A 131 14.78 0.11 -23.15
N ARG A 132 15.89 0.82 -22.83
CA ARG A 132 15.98 2.30 -22.70
C ARG A 132 15.57 3.13 -23.95
N GLY A 133 14.96 2.53 -24.98
CA GLY A 133 14.33 3.19 -26.13
C GLY A 133 12.98 2.61 -26.58
N GLU A 134 12.49 1.53 -25.97
CA GLU A 134 11.17 0.93 -26.26
C GLU A 134 10.35 0.84 -24.97
N SER A 135 9.34 1.70 -24.85
CA SER A 135 8.40 1.64 -23.72
C SER A 135 7.62 0.33 -23.76
N PRO A 136 7.44 -0.36 -22.62
CA PRO A 136 6.55 -1.52 -22.58
C PRO A 136 5.14 -1.08 -23.00
N LYS A 137 4.41 -1.98 -23.67
CA LYS A 137 3.05 -1.71 -24.16
C LYS A 137 2.08 -1.32 -23.04
N VAL A 138 2.32 -1.83 -21.84
CA VAL A 138 1.58 -1.49 -20.62
C VAL A 138 2.59 -1.24 -19.52
N ARG A 139 2.60 -0.03 -18.96
CA ARG A 139 3.45 0.31 -17.82
C ARG A 139 2.68 0.08 -16.51
N PHE A 140 3.42 -0.25 -15.45
CA PHE A 140 2.84 -0.31 -14.12
C PHE A 140 2.27 1.04 -13.70
N GLY A 141 2.98 2.14 -13.98
CA GLY A 141 2.51 3.51 -13.76
C GLY A 141 1.16 3.82 -14.38
N ASP A 142 0.90 3.38 -15.61
CA ASP A 142 -0.39 3.62 -16.29
C ASP A 142 -1.54 2.90 -15.58
N ARG A 143 -1.28 1.68 -15.09
CA ARG A 143 -2.29 0.86 -14.39
C ARG A 143 -2.48 1.31 -12.94
N TYR A 144 -1.40 1.76 -12.30
CA TYR A 144 -1.41 2.41 -10.99
C TYR A 144 -2.23 3.70 -11.03
N ASP A 145 -2.06 4.51 -12.08
CA ASP A 145 -2.86 5.71 -12.35
C ASP A 145 -4.34 5.37 -12.58
N ALA A 146 -4.64 4.32 -13.35
CA ALA A 146 -6.03 3.86 -13.54
C ALA A 146 -6.70 3.46 -12.21
N LEU A 147 -5.98 2.82 -11.29
CA LEU A 147 -6.50 2.50 -9.96
C LEU A 147 -6.76 3.77 -9.14
N ARG A 148 -5.82 4.73 -9.14
CA ARG A 148 -6.00 6.04 -8.50
C ARG A 148 -7.25 6.74 -9.03
N GLN A 149 -7.43 6.81 -10.35
CA GLN A 149 -8.59 7.44 -10.97
C GLN A 149 -9.90 6.74 -10.61
N GLY A 150 -9.91 5.40 -10.57
CA GLY A 150 -11.10 4.65 -10.18
C GLY A 150 -11.55 4.95 -8.74
N LEU A 151 -10.60 5.25 -7.85
CA LEU A 151 -10.88 5.57 -6.44
C LEU A 151 -11.22 7.06 -6.20
N ASP A 152 -11.04 7.92 -7.20
CA ASP A 152 -11.24 9.36 -7.08
C ASP A 152 -12.73 9.72 -7.20
N SER A 153 -13.28 10.32 -6.14
CA SER A 153 -14.65 10.81 -6.11
C SER A 153 -14.79 12.30 -6.48
N GLY A 154 -13.70 12.97 -6.84
CA GLY A 154 -13.62 14.37 -7.21
C GLY A 154 -12.93 15.26 -6.15
N ASP A 155 -13.14 14.94 -4.87
CA ASP A 155 -12.53 15.64 -3.73
C ASP A 155 -11.59 14.72 -2.92
N THR A 156 -11.23 13.55 -3.47
CA THR A 156 -10.42 12.56 -2.77
C THR A 156 -8.95 13.02 -2.67
N GLN A 157 -8.39 13.02 -1.47
CA GLN A 157 -6.98 13.30 -1.24
C GLN A 157 -6.16 12.02 -1.38
N PHE A 158 -5.13 12.05 -2.22
CA PHE A 158 -4.24 10.90 -2.44
C PHE A 158 -2.86 11.15 -1.87
N TYR A 159 -2.34 10.12 -1.20
CA TYR A 159 -1.00 10.06 -0.66
C TYR A 159 -0.27 8.84 -1.22
N HIS A 160 0.83 9.08 -1.93
CA HIS A 160 1.67 8.04 -2.53
C HIS A 160 2.81 7.73 -1.57
N VAL A 161 2.76 6.54 -0.97
CA VAL A 161 3.72 6.13 0.06
C VAL A 161 4.89 5.40 -0.58
N GLU A 162 6.11 5.89 -0.38
CA GLU A 162 7.32 5.24 -0.87
C GLU A 162 7.35 3.74 -0.52
N GLY A 163 7.83 2.92 -1.44
CA GLY A 163 7.91 1.47 -1.21
C GLY A 163 8.82 1.14 -0.01
N TYR A 164 8.39 0.18 0.80
CA TYR A 164 9.25 -0.36 1.86
C TYR A 164 10.47 -1.08 1.28
N TYR A 165 10.28 -1.75 0.15
CA TYR A 165 11.37 -2.28 -0.66
C TYR A 165 11.62 -1.33 -1.83
N LEU A 166 12.86 -0.89 -1.99
CA LEU A 166 13.28 0.08 -2.99
C LEU A 166 13.27 -0.54 -4.38
N ARG A 167 12.40 -0.01 -5.23
CA ARG A 167 12.21 -0.43 -6.63
C ARG A 167 12.29 0.81 -7.53
N PRO A 168 13.49 1.28 -7.93
CA PRO A 168 13.66 2.58 -8.56
C PRO A 168 12.79 2.81 -9.81
N VAL A 169 12.59 1.79 -10.64
CA VAL A 169 11.69 1.83 -11.80
C VAL A 169 10.25 2.13 -11.36
N LEU A 170 9.72 1.34 -10.43
CA LEU A 170 8.36 1.52 -9.91
C LEU A 170 8.21 2.85 -9.16
N THR A 171 9.21 3.23 -8.37
CA THR A 171 9.22 4.52 -7.65
C THR A 171 9.13 5.68 -8.63
N ALA A 172 9.91 5.66 -9.72
CA ALA A 172 9.85 6.71 -10.74
C ALA A 172 8.49 6.77 -11.43
N GLU A 173 7.89 5.62 -11.76
CA GLU A 173 6.55 5.57 -12.35
C GLU A 173 5.47 6.10 -11.42
N ARG A 174 5.49 5.72 -10.14
CA ARG A 174 4.53 6.20 -9.13
C ARG A 174 4.70 7.68 -8.83
N ARG A 175 5.94 8.18 -8.78
CA ARG A 175 6.25 9.62 -8.66
C ARG A 175 5.65 10.42 -9.80
N ALA A 176 5.79 9.94 -11.03
CA ALA A 176 5.18 10.60 -12.19
C ALA A 176 3.65 10.68 -12.09
N VAL A 177 2.98 9.64 -11.57
CA VAL A 177 1.52 9.67 -11.30
C VAL A 177 1.19 10.67 -10.19
N CYS A 178 1.94 10.65 -9.10
CA CYS A 178 1.77 11.60 -7.99
C CYS A 178 1.86 13.06 -8.48
N GLU A 179 2.90 13.37 -9.27
CA GLU A 179 3.12 14.70 -9.84
C GLU A 179 2.03 15.09 -10.85
N LYS A 180 1.61 14.15 -11.70
CA LYS A 180 0.56 14.36 -12.71
C LYS A 180 -0.75 14.88 -12.10
N HIS A 181 -1.12 14.38 -10.92
CA HIS A 181 -2.39 14.73 -10.27
C HIS A 181 -2.26 15.80 -9.18
N GLY A 182 -1.03 16.25 -8.87
CA GLY A 182 -0.81 17.14 -7.72
C GLY A 182 -1.07 16.47 -6.37
N ASP A 183 -1.00 15.13 -6.33
CA ASP A 183 -1.14 14.34 -5.11
C ASP A 183 0.12 14.50 -4.23
N ARG A 184 0.08 14.01 -2.97
CA ARG A 184 1.20 14.15 -2.02
C ARG A 184 2.06 12.89 -1.98
N TRP A 185 3.39 13.05 -2.04
CA TRP A 185 4.33 11.94 -1.84
C TRP A 185 4.77 11.87 -0.38
N ILE A 186 4.76 10.66 0.19
CA ILE A 186 5.27 10.37 1.53
C ILE A 186 6.52 9.50 1.39
N SER A 187 7.69 10.04 1.75
CA SER A 187 8.92 9.25 1.83
C SER A 187 8.93 8.37 3.08
N LEU A 188 9.56 7.20 2.97
CA LEU A 188 9.85 6.29 4.08
C LEU A 188 11.36 6.22 4.39
N ALA A 189 12.15 7.17 3.89
CA ALA A 189 13.57 7.27 4.21
C ALA A 189 13.80 7.30 5.73
N GLY A 190 14.81 6.56 6.20
CA GLY A 190 15.09 6.35 7.63
C GLY A 190 14.17 5.32 8.30
N ILE A 191 13.23 4.72 7.57
CA ILE A 191 12.39 3.61 8.04
C ILE A 191 12.74 2.37 7.22
N ASN A 192 12.70 2.47 5.90
CA ASN A 192 12.87 1.33 4.98
C ASN A 192 14.31 0.84 4.80
N ASP A 193 15.29 1.60 5.29
CA ASP A 193 16.72 1.27 5.28
C ASP A 193 17.28 0.99 6.70
N ASP A 194 16.46 1.14 7.74
CA ASP A 194 16.84 0.84 9.11
C ASP A 194 16.53 -0.62 9.47
N ALA A 195 17.58 -1.39 9.78
CA ALA A 195 17.45 -2.78 10.22
C ALA A 195 16.58 -2.95 11.47
N ALA A 196 16.51 -1.93 12.34
CA ALA A 196 15.68 -1.98 13.56
C ALA A 196 14.18 -1.98 13.26
N THR A 197 13.76 -1.50 12.09
CA THR A 197 12.35 -1.48 11.69
C THR A 197 11.90 -2.77 11.03
N HIS A 198 12.83 -3.66 10.66
CA HIS A 198 12.54 -4.92 9.98
C HIS A 198 12.28 -6.04 11.00
N GLY A 199 11.31 -6.90 10.68
CA GLY A 199 10.89 -8.02 11.49
C GLY A 199 10.92 -9.34 10.73
N LEU A 200 9.95 -10.20 11.05
CA LEU A 200 9.76 -11.45 10.33
C LEU A 200 9.59 -11.17 8.84
N TYR A 201 10.18 -12.03 8.01
CA TYR A 201 10.07 -11.95 6.56
C TYR A 201 10.52 -10.61 5.94
N ASN A 202 11.44 -9.88 6.58
CA ASN A 202 11.87 -8.54 6.17
C ASN A 202 10.73 -7.51 6.06
N HIS A 203 9.56 -7.77 6.66
CA HIS A 203 8.46 -6.81 6.73
C HIS A 203 8.66 -5.85 7.91
N PRO A 204 7.99 -4.69 7.95
CA PRO A 204 8.09 -3.80 9.08
C PRO A 204 7.56 -4.46 10.36
N ASN A 205 8.41 -4.52 11.39
CA ASN A 205 8.00 -4.94 12.74
C ASN A 205 7.16 -3.84 13.41
N ASP A 206 6.78 -4.03 14.68
CA ASP A 206 6.03 -3.02 15.45
C ASP A 206 6.64 -1.61 15.44
N LEU A 207 7.98 -1.48 15.47
CA LEU A 207 8.66 -0.19 15.37
C LEU A 207 8.47 0.39 13.97
N GLY A 208 8.71 -0.39 12.91
CA GLY A 208 8.51 0.04 11.54
C GLY A 208 7.06 0.43 11.24
N MET A 209 6.10 -0.39 11.68
CA MET A 209 4.67 -0.14 11.54
C MET A 209 4.25 1.18 12.21
N ARG A 210 4.71 1.40 13.45
CA ARG A 210 4.44 2.65 14.17
C ARG A 210 5.04 3.86 13.45
N MET A 211 6.29 3.78 13.00
CA MET A 211 6.94 4.90 12.29
C MET A 211 6.28 5.20 10.94
N ILE A 212 5.80 4.18 10.23
CA ILE A 212 4.98 4.37 9.02
C ILE A 212 3.70 5.13 9.39
N ALA A 213 2.96 4.67 10.40
CA ALA A 213 1.73 5.32 10.83
C ALA A 213 1.94 6.78 11.26
N GLU A 214 3.00 7.07 12.01
CA GLU A 214 3.41 8.43 12.40
C GLU A 214 3.64 9.31 11.16
N ARG A 215 4.38 8.80 10.15
CA ARG A 215 4.62 9.53 8.90
C ARG A 215 3.34 9.81 8.12
N LEU A 216 2.39 8.87 8.12
CA LEU A 216 1.09 9.07 7.48
C LEU A 216 0.25 10.12 8.23
N LEU A 217 0.25 10.11 9.57
CA LEU A 217 -0.46 11.08 10.41
C LEU A 217 0.09 12.50 10.20
N GLU A 218 1.41 12.67 10.22
CA GLU A 218 2.07 13.96 9.94
C GLU A 218 1.66 14.52 8.57
N ALA A 219 1.52 13.66 7.56
CA ALA A 219 1.16 14.07 6.20
C ALA A 219 -0.28 14.59 6.09
N VAL A 220 -1.21 14.02 6.86
CA VAL A 220 -2.62 14.46 6.86
C VAL A 220 -2.88 15.66 7.79
N GLU A 221 -2.09 15.83 8.86
CA GLU A 221 -2.17 16.99 9.75
C GLU A 221 -1.55 18.25 9.15
N GLY A 222 -0.53 18.11 8.32
CA GLY A 222 0.14 19.21 7.61
C GLY A 222 -0.61 19.73 6.39
N ASN A 223 -1.94 19.69 6.41
CA ASN A 223 -2.85 20.05 5.32
C ASN A 223 -3.87 21.08 5.79
#